data_AF-A0A2E8PXH3-F1
#
_entry.id   AF-A0A2E8PXH3-F1
#
_cell.length_a   1.000
_cell.length_b   1.000
_cell.length_c   1.000
_cell.angle_alpha   90.00
_cell.angle_beta   90.00
_cell.angle_gamma   90.00
#
_symmetry.space_group_name_H-M   'P 1'
#
loop_
_entity.id
_entity.type
_entity.pdbx_description
1 polymer ?
#
loop_
_entity_poly.entity_id
_entity_poly.type
_entity_poly.pdbx_seq_one_letter_code
_entity_poly.pdbx_strand_id
1 'polypeptide(L)'
;MKSIWSKPFWLLLVLASSALWALPPMQSPVERARNSDVVIHAVVTAQQQTSLNSVISAVQLSIIVRDVLKAPESFNARRLKTLNFLVTPNSYESGLREAPGPGEWLIFLRLTERTVDNRVYVIPVLSSPEAFSFHPFDAAQAAEIRKLP
;
A
#
# COMPACT_ATOMS: atom_id res chain seq x y z
N MET A 1 19.23 70.30 17.84
CA MET A 1 20.29 69.35 18.28
C MET A 1 19.89 67.95 17.84
N LYS A 2 20.82 67.21 17.23
CA LYS A 2 20.65 65.90 16.57
C LYS A 2 20.28 64.81 17.58
N SER A 3 19.35 63.91 17.24
CA SER A 3 19.25 62.58 17.87
C SER A 3 18.45 61.64 16.95
N ILE A 4 19.16 60.87 16.11
CA ILE A 4 19.40 59.42 16.21
C ILE A 4 18.22 58.60 15.66
N TRP A 5 18.44 58.13 14.43
CA TRP A 5 17.68 57.09 13.75
C TRP A 5 17.50 55.85 14.63
N SER A 6 16.26 55.44 14.86
CA SER A 6 15.94 54.05 15.17
C SER A 6 15.20 53.47 13.96
N LYS A 7 15.94 52.77 13.09
CA LYS A 7 15.30 51.89 12.12
C LYS A 7 14.61 50.78 12.93
N PRO A 8 13.31 50.51 12.74
CA PRO A 8 12.73 49.29 13.27
C PRO A 8 13.45 48.12 12.58
N PHE A 9 14.24 47.41 13.38
CA PHE A 9 14.84 46.13 13.02
C PHE A 9 13.68 45.16 12.83
N TRP A 10 13.19 45.07 11.59
CA TRP A 10 12.25 44.03 11.19
C TRP A 10 12.99 42.71 11.36
N LEU A 11 12.73 42.05 12.49
CA LEU A 11 13.08 40.66 12.73
C LEU A 11 12.36 39.88 11.63
N LEU A 12 13.07 39.65 10.53
CA LEU A 12 12.65 38.75 9.47
C LEU A 12 12.70 37.36 10.10
N LEU A 13 11.55 36.96 10.66
CA LEU A 13 11.30 35.59 11.08
C LEU A 13 11.31 34.77 9.79
N VAL A 14 12.50 34.36 9.36
CA VAL A 14 12.66 33.34 8.33
C VAL A 14 12.13 32.06 8.97
N LEU A 15 10.83 31.86 8.82
CA LEU A 15 10.19 30.55 8.90
C LEU A 15 10.86 29.71 7.81
N ALA A 16 12.02 29.16 8.15
CA ALA A 16 12.58 28.03 7.45
C ALA A 16 11.47 26.98 7.50
N SER A 17 10.83 26.79 6.35
CA SER A 17 10.01 25.64 6.02
C SER A 17 10.89 24.41 6.22
N SER A 18 10.99 23.99 7.48
CA SER A 18 11.23 22.61 7.80
C SER A 18 10.09 21.88 7.12
N ALA A 19 10.37 21.38 5.91
CA ALA A 19 9.62 20.30 5.33
C ALA A 19 9.75 19.18 6.36
N LEU A 20 8.83 19.17 7.34
CA LEU A 20 8.40 17.96 7.97
C LEU A 20 8.01 17.09 6.79
N TRP A 21 8.81 16.06 6.50
CA TRP A 21 8.47 15.02 5.55
C TRP A 21 7.26 14.31 6.14
N ALA A 22 6.09 14.94 6.01
CA ALA A 22 4.83 14.37 6.41
C ALA A 22 4.62 13.16 5.51
N LEU A 23 4.27 12.04 6.12
CA LEU A 23 3.84 10.86 5.39
C LEU A 23 2.72 11.31 4.43
N PRO A 24 2.75 10.86 3.16
CA PRO A 24 1.72 11.21 2.20
C PRO A 24 0.34 10.81 2.76
N PRO A 25 -0.71 11.57 2.44
CA PRO A 25 -2.04 11.28 2.93
C PRO A 25 -2.47 9.87 2.52
N MET A 26 -3.10 9.16 3.45
CA MET A 26 -3.63 7.81 3.20
C MET A 26 -4.64 7.87 2.06
N GLN A 27 -4.28 7.27 0.91
CA GLN A 27 -5.17 7.19 -0.25
C GLN A 27 -6.46 6.43 0.12
N SER A 28 -7.60 6.87 -0.40
CA SER A 28 -8.84 6.14 -0.19
C SER A 28 -8.79 4.75 -0.87
N PRO A 29 -9.56 3.75 -0.41
CA PRO A 29 -9.60 2.43 -1.04
C PRO A 29 -9.99 2.46 -2.52
N VAL A 30 -10.89 3.38 -2.89
CA VAL A 30 -11.35 3.54 -4.27
C VAL A 30 -10.25 4.14 -5.15
N GLU A 31 -9.54 5.18 -4.69
CA GLU A 31 -8.40 5.74 -5.42
C GLU A 31 -7.29 4.70 -5.61
N ARG A 32 -7.04 3.88 -4.58
CA ARG A 32 -6.07 2.81 -4.67
C ARG A 32 -6.47 1.74 -5.67
N ALA A 33 -7.75 1.35 -5.68
CA ALA A 33 -8.27 0.44 -6.68
C ALA A 33 -8.12 0.98 -8.11
N ARG A 34 -8.19 2.30 -8.32
CA ARG A 34 -7.88 2.91 -9.63
C ARG A 34 -6.43 2.65 -10.05
N ASN A 35 -5.49 2.76 -9.11
CA ASN A 35 -4.05 2.60 -9.34
C ASN A 35 -3.54 1.15 -9.27
N SER A 36 -4.43 0.20 -8.98
CA SER A 36 -4.14 -1.23 -8.88
C SER A 36 -4.58 -1.95 -10.15
N ASP A 37 -3.83 -2.96 -10.57
CA ASP A 37 -4.21 -3.79 -11.72
C ASP A 37 -5.26 -4.83 -11.30
N VAL A 38 -5.15 -5.33 -10.08
CA VAL A 38 -6.03 -6.35 -9.52
C VAL A 38 -6.50 -5.94 -8.13
N VAL A 39 -7.79 -6.09 -7.87
CA VAL A 39 -8.39 -5.92 -6.54
C VAL A 39 -9.27 -7.12 -6.24
N ILE A 40 -9.01 -7.76 -5.12
CA ILE A 40 -9.74 -8.95 -4.67
C ILE A 40 -10.32 -8.75 -3.29
N HIS A 41 -11.48 -9.36 -3.05
CA HIS A 41 -11.97 -9.65 -1.71
C HIS A 41 -11.50 -11.05 -1.33
N ALA A 42 -10.73 -11.15 -0.26
CA ALA A 42 -10.19 -12.40 0.20
C ALA A 42 -10.26 -12.52 1.72
N VAL A 43 -10.40 -13.76 2.19
CA VAL A 43 -10.28 -14.10 3.61
C VAL A 43 -8.85 -14.54 3.88
N VAL A 44 -8.16 -13.84 4.77
CA VAL A 44 -6.89 -14.30 5.33
C VAL A 44 -7.20 -15.39 6.36
N THR A 45 -6.62 -16.57 6.16
CA THR A 45 -6.86 -17.75 6.99
C THR A 45 -5.70 -18.05 7.93
N ALA A 46 -4.48 -17.74 7.49
CA ALA A 46 -3.27 -17.91 8.27
C ALA A 46 -2.20 -16.91 7.82
N GLN A 47 -1.31 -16.57 8.75
CA GLN A 47 -0.15 -15.73 8.53
C GLN A 47 1.08 -16.44 9.10
N GLN A 48 2.15 -16.48 8.32
CA GLN A 48 3.47 -16.88 8.77
C GLN A 48 4.43 -15.71 8.53
N GLN A 49 5.13 -15.29 9.57
CA GLN A 49 6.12 -14.22 9.50
C GLN A 49 7.47 -14.76 9.95
N THR A 50 8.50 -14.53 9.13
CA THR A 50 9.88 -14.94 9.39
C THR A 50 10.75 -13.70 9.41
N SER A 51 11.39 -13.40 10.54
CA SER A 51 12.37 -12.31 10.61
C SER A 51 13.59 -12.66 9.75
N LEU A 52 13.93 -11.77 8.81
CA LEU A 52 15.14 -11.89 7.98
C LEU A 52 16.32 -11.16 8.64
N ASN A 53 16.04 -10.05 9.32
CA ASN A 53 16.98 -9.33 10.16
C ASN A 53 16.21 -8.51 11.23
N SER A 54 16.91 -7.64 11.97
CA SER A 54 16.33 -6.82 13.05
C SER A 54 15.20 -5.89 12.62
N VAL A 55 15.01 -5.68 11.32
CA VAL A 55 14.13 -4.66 10.77
C VAL A 55 13.26 -5.13 9.61
N ILE A 56 13.59 -6.24 8.97
CA ILE A 56 12.89 -6.81 7.82
C ILE A 56 12.34 -8.19 8.18
N SER A 57 11.07 -8.42 7.84
CA SER A 57 10.43 -9.73 7.93
C SER A 57 9.85 -10.16 6.59
N ALA A 58 10.00 -11.44 6.25
CA ALA A 58 9.23 -12.07 5.18
C ALA A 58 7.88 -12.53 5.73
N VAL A 59 6.82 -12.30 4.98
CA VAL A 59 5.46 -12.66 5.33
C VAL A 59 4.87 -13.52 4.24
N GLN A 60 4.25 -14.62 4.64
CA GLN A 60 3.39 -15.44 3.82
C GLN A 60 1.98 -15.44 4.41
N LEU A 61 1.00 -15.01 3.61
CA LEU A 61 -0.42 -15.09 3.94
C LEU A 61 -1.06 -16.23 3.16
N SER A 62 -1.85 -17.05 3.84
CA SER A 62 -2.77 -17.99 3.21
C SER A 62 -4.12 -17.31 3.07
N ILE A 63 -4.62 -17.23 1.83
CA ILE A 63 -5.86 -16.52 1.50
C ILE A 63 -6.85 -17.43 0.76
N ILE A 64 -8.14 -17.12 0.93
CA ILE A 64 -9.24 -17.65 0.13
C ILE A 64 -9.90 -16.49 -0.58
N VAL A 65 -9.76 -16.41 -1.90
CA VAL A 65 -10.43 -15.38 -2.71
C VAL A 65 -11.92 -15.65 -2.74
N ARG A 66 -12.70 -14.69 -2.22
CA ARG A 66 -14.16 -14.72 -2.23
C ARG A 66 -14.72 -14.09 -3.49
N ASP A 67 -14.14 -12.97 -3.87
CA ASP A 67 -14.56 -12.25 -5.07
C ASP A 67 -13.41 -11.48 -5.73
N VAL A 68 -13.57 -11.21 -7.02
CA VAL A 68 -12.62 -10.43 -7.83
C VAL A 68 -13.34 -9.15 -8.23
N LEU A 69 -12.89 -8.02 -7.69
CA LEU A 69 -13.54 -6.73 -7.89
C LEU A 69 -13.00 -6.00 -9.12
N LYS A 70 -11.71 -6.21 -9.43
CA LYS A 70 -11.01 -5.67 -10.58
C LYS A 70 -9.89 -6.63 -10.97
N ALA A 71 -9.78 -6.98 -12.25
CA ALA A 71 -8.65 -7.71 -12.80
C ALA A 71 -8.67 -7.61 -14.33
N PRO A 72 -7.52 -7.65 -15.01
CA PRO A 72 -7.50 -7.84 -16.45
C PRO A 72 -8.02 -9.23 -16.82
N GLU A 73 -8.65 -9.36 -17.99
CA GLU A 73 -9.26 -10.62 -18.45
C GLU A 73 -8.29 -11.81 -18.49
N SER A 74 -7.01 -11.52 -18.71
CA SER A 74 -5.93 -12.52 -18.75
C SER A 74 -5.54 -13.08 -17.38
N PHE A 75 -5.94 -12.43 -16.27
CA PHE A 75 -5.52 -12.79 -14.93
C PHE A 75 -6.62 -13.54 -14.16
N ASN A 76 -6.37 -14.81 -13.84
CA ASN A 76 -7.27 -15.60 -13.00
C ASN A 76 -6.92 -15.48 -11.51
N ALA A 77 -7.47 -14.45 -10.86
CA ALA A 77 -7.23 -14.19 -9.45
C ALA A 77 -7.77 -15.29 -8.50
N ARG A 78 -8.76 -16.10 -8.91
CA ARG A 78 -9.32 -17.17 -8.06
C ARG A 78 -8.33 -18.29 -7.74
N ARG A 79 -7.24 -18.40 -8.51
CA ARG A 79 -6.17 -19.38 -8.26
C ARG A 79 -5.17 -18.92 -7.20
N LEU A 80 -5.24 -17.66 -6.77
CA LEU A 80 -4.34 -17.11 -5.77
C LEU A 80 -4.70 -17.67 -4.39
N LYS A 81 -3.81 -18.49 -3.84
CA LYS A 81 -3.98 -19.11 -2.50
C LYS A 81 -3.05 -18.52 -1.46
N THR A 82 -1.94 -17.95 -1.90
CA THR A 82 -0.89 -17.44 -1.03
C THR A 82 -0.37 -16.13 -1.55
N LEU A 83 -0.07 -15.21 -0.64
CA LEU A 83 0.63 -13.96 -0.92
C LEU A 83 1.93 -13.93 -0.14
N ASN A 84 3.02 -13.59 -0.81
CA ASN A 84 4.33 -13.46 -0.20
C ASN A 84 4.82 -12.03 -0.36
N PHE A 85 5.30 -11.41 0.71
CA PHE A 85 5.84 -10.06 0.69
C PHE A 85 6.81 -9.80 1.84
N LEU A 86 7.50 -8.67 1.76
CA LEU A 86 8.41 -8.21 2.80
C LEU A 86 7.77 -7.05 3.57
N VAL A 87 7.91 -7.08 4.88
CA VAL A 87 7.66 -5.95 5.77
C VAL A 87 9.02 -5.35 6.11
N THR A 88 9.23 -4.08 5.77
CA THR A 88 10.48 -3.33 6.01
C THR A 88 10.19 -2.12 6.90
N PRO A 89 11.18 -1.44 7.50
CA PRO A 89 10.93 -0.25 8.30
C PRO A 89 10.20 0.81 7.50
N ASN A 90 10.66 1.11 6.29
CA ASN A 90 10.03 2.12 5.44
C ASN A 90 8.69 1.66 4.84
N SER A 91 8.23 0.45 5.17
CA SER A 91 6.84 0.04 5.03
C SER A 91 5.93 0.75 6.05
N TYR A 92 6.40 1.74 6.82
CA TYR A 92 5.59 2.60 7.70
C TYR A 92 4.35 3.20 7.03
N GLU A 93 4.41 3.47 5.72
CA GLU A 93 3.23 3.97 5.01
C GLU A 93 2.17 2.87 4.82
N SER A 94 2.54 1.57 4.85
CA SER A 94 1.69 0.37 4.63
C SER A 94 0.44 0.25 5.52
N GLY A 95 0.34 1.04 6.59
CA GLY A 95 -0.59 0.84 7.71
C GLY A 95 -0.37 -0.46 8.49
N LEU A 96 0.49 -1.34 7.99
CA LEU A 96 0.84 -2.63 8.52
C LEU A 96 2.17 -2.49 9.26
N ARG A 97 2.11 -2.09 10.54
CA ARG A 97 3.22 -2.39 11.46
C ARG A 97 3.44 -3.91 11.58
N GLU A 98 2.39 -4.65 11.27
CA GLU A 98 2.28 -6.10 11.33
C GLU A 98 1.47 -6.55 10.12
N ALA A 99 1.73 -7.76 9.61
CA ALA A 99 0.94 -8.31 8.53
C ALA A 99 -0.55 -8.48 8.92
N PRO A 100 -1.48 -8.45 7.96
CA PRO A 100 -2.90 -8.55 8.24
C PRO A 100 -3.23 -9.92 8.84
N GLY A 101 -3.85 -9.89 10.02
CA GLY A 101 -4.32 -11.09 10.69
C GLY A 101 -5.51 -11.76 9.99
N PRO A 102 -6.00 -12.88 10.56
CA PRO A 102 -7.17 -13.58 10.04
C PRO A 102 -8.40 -12.68 9.94
N GLY A 103 -9.11 -12.72 8.82
CA GLY A 103 -10.27 -11.85 8.58
C GLY A 103 -10.56 -11.61 7.11
N GLU A 104 -11.54 -10.77 6.82
CA GLU A 104 -11.90 -10.38 5.46
C GLU A 104 -11.23 -9.07 5.03
N TRP A 105 -10.57 -9.10 3.88
CA TRP A 105 -9.76 -8.00 3.39
C TRP A 105 -10.03 -7.72 1.92
N LEU A 106 -9.98 -6.44 1.57
CA LEU A 106 -9.68 -5.97 0.22
C LEU A 106 -8.16 -5.99 0.03
N ILE A 107 -7.69 -6.67 -1.01
CA ILE A 107 -6.27 -6.77 -1.34
C ILE A 107 -6.04 -6.13 -2.70
N PHE A 108 -5.11 -5.18 -2.73
CA PHE A 108 -4.76 -4.37 -3.88
C PHE A 108 -3.41 -4.82 -4.42
N LEU A 109 -3.39 -5.24 -5.68
CA LEU A 109 -2.25 -5.88 -6.32
C LEU A 109 -1.88 -5.15 -7.62
N ARG A 110 -0.58 -5.07 -7.88
CA ARG A 110 -0.05 -4.75 -9.21
C ARG A 110 0.45 -6.01 -9.87
N LEU A 111 0.31 -6.10 -11.18
CA LEU A 111 0.86 -7.19 -11.96
C LEU A 111 2.21 -6.76 -12.48
N THR A 112 3.25 -7.53 -12.17
CA THR A 112 4.59 -7.30 -12.71
C THR A 112 4.98 -8.49 -13.56
N GLU A 113 5.46 -8.21 -14.77
CA GLU A 113 6.05 -9.22 -15.64
C GLU A 113 7.48 -9.51 -15.20
N ARG A 114 7.80 -10.80 -15.05
CA ARG A 114 9.14 -11.28 -14.75
C ARG A 114 9.52 -12.35 -15.76
N THR A 115 10.63 -12.13 -16.45
CA THR A 115 11.20 -13.13 -17.36
C THR A 115 12.15 -14.03 -16.58
N VAL A 116 11.88 -15.33 -16.57
CA VAL A 116 12.75 -16.37 -16.00
C VAL A 116 12.92 -17.45 -17.05
N ASP A 117 14.17 -17.76 -17.42
CA ASP A 117 14.51 -18.80 -18.41
C ASP A 117 13.73 -18.69 -19.73
N ASN A 118 13.73 -17.50 -20.34
CA ASN A 118 13.00 -17.17 -21.58
C ASN A 118 11.46 -17.32 -21.49
N ARG A 119 10.88 -17.44 -20.30
CA ARG A 119 9.44 -17.44 -20.07
C ARG A 119 9.03 -16.21 -19.28
N VAL A 120 7.97 -15.53 -19.73
CA VAL A 120 7.39 -14.38 -19.03
C VAL A 120 6.32 -14.88 -18.07
N TYR A 121 6.46 -14.51 -16.79
CA TYR A 121 5.50 -14.78 -15.73
C TYR A 121 4.86 -13.48 -15.27
N VAL A 122 3.53 -13.47 -15.18
CA VAL A 122 2.78 -12.36 -14.59
C VAL A 122 2.61 -12.65 -13.11
N ILE A 123 3.26 -11.85 -12.27
CA ILE A 123 3.29 -12.06 -10.82
C ILE A 123 2.53 -10.91 -10.14
N PRO A 124 1.50 -11.21 -9.34
CA PRO A 124 0.89 -10.21 -8.50
C PRO A 124 1.86 -9.82 -7.39
N VAL A 125 2.19 -8.54 -7.33
CA VAL A 125 3.01 -7.94 -6.28
C VAL A 125 2.17 -6.95 -5.49
N LEU A 126 2.45 -6.85 -4.20
CA LEU A 126 1.93 -5.73 -3.42
C LEU A 126 2.63 -4.46 -3.92
N SER A 127 1.83 -3.44 -4.25
CA SER A 127 2.35 -2.15 -4.73
C SER A 127 3.19 -1.50 -3.63
N SER A 128 4.49 -1.33 -3.90
CA SER A 128 5.41 -0.48 -3.12
C SER A 128 5.88 0.63 -4.06
N PRO A 129 5.93 1.91 -3.65
CA PRO A 129 5.89 2.43 -2.28
C PRO A 129 4.49 2.72 -1.72
N GLU A 130 3.42 2.37 -2.45
CA GLU A 130 2.04 2.72 -2.09
C GLU A 130 1.51 1.90 -0.91
N ALA A 131 1.96 2.28 0.27
CA ALA A 131 1.26 2.51 1.53
C ALA A 131 0.07 1.65 1.97
N PHE A 132 -0.70 0.88 1.22
CA PHE A 132 -1.88 0.22 1.82
C PHE A 132 -2.43 -0.88 0.93
N SER A 133 -1.66 -1.95 0.68
CA SER A 133 -2.13 -3.06 -0.15
C SER A 133 -3.26 -3.88 0.47
N PHE A 134 -3.64 -3.59 1.71
CA PHE A 134 -4.74 -4.24 2.42
C PHE A 134 -5.67 -3.20 3.04
N HIS A 135 -6.97 -3.48 3.01
CA HIS A 135 -7.99 -2.71 3.73
C HIS A 135 -9.04 -3.68 4.27
N PRO A 136 -9.56 -3.51 5.50
CA PRO A 136 -10.68 -4.32 5.98
C PRO A 136 -11.83 -4.33 4.98
N PHE A 137 -12.49 -5.47 4.79
CA PHE A 137 -13.58 -5.54 3.83
C PHE A 137 -14.78 -4.67 4.25
N ASP A 138 -15.26 -3.85 3.31
CA ASP A 138 -16.53 -3.13 3.41
C ASP A 138 -17.30 -3.30 2.10
N ALA A 139 -18.57 -3.68 2.21
CA ALA A 139 -19.43 -3.98 1.07
C ALA A 139 -19.75 -2.73 0.24
N ALA A 140 -19.90 -1.56 0.87
CA ALA A 140 -20.17 -0.31 0.16
C ALA A 140 -18.97 0.10 -0.69
N GLN A 141 -17.77 0.04 -0.12
CA GLN A 141 -16.51 0.26 -0.86
C GLN A 141 -16.33 -0.74 -1.99
N ALA A 142 -16.59 -2.04 -1.76
CA ALA A 142 -16.47 -3.05 -2.79
C ALA A 142 -17.41 -2.79 -3.98
N ALA A 143 -18.62 -2.28 -3.72
CA ALA A 143 -19.55 -1.89 -4.77
C ALA A 143 -19.04 -0.70 -5.61
N GLU A 144 -18.41 0.29 -4.99
CA GLU A 144 -17.78 1.40 -5.72
C GLU A 144 -16.57 0.96 -6.54
N ILE A 145 -15.75 0.06 -6.01
CA ILE A 145 -14.58 -0.47 -6.72
C ILE A 145 -14.98 -1.21 -8.00
N ARG A 146 -16.08 -1.98 -7.98
CA ARG A 146 -16.58 -2.70 -9.17
C ARG A 146 -17.02 -1.79 -10.31
N LYS A 147 -17.29 -0.50 -10.03
CA LYS A 147 -17.64 0.48 -11.07
C LYS A 147 -16.40 1.04 -11.78
N LEU A 148 -15.21 0.75 -11.27
CA LEU A 148 -13.97 1.19 -11.89
C LEU A 148 -13.71 0.39 -13.17
N PRO A 149 -13.12 1.04 -14.19
CA PRO A 149 -12.73 0.35 -15.42
C PRO A 149 -11.60 -0.65 -15.19
#